data_AF-A0A352DSG5-F1
#
_entry.id   AF-A0A352DSG5-F1
#
_cell.length_a   1.000
_cell.length_b   1.000
_cell.length_c   1.000
_cell.angle_alpha   90.00
_cell.angle_beta   90.00
_cell.angle_gamma   90.00
#
_symmetry.space_group_name_H-M   'P 1'
#
loop_
_entity.id
_entity.type
_entity.pdbx_description
1 polymer ?
#
loop_
_entity_poly.entity_id
_entity_poly.type
_entity_poly.pdbx_seq_one_letter_code
_entity_poly.pdbx_strand_id
1 'polypeptide(L)'
;GLAIDNLAGLVLTVSLLATVFGYPADFALAHLVPGTALGVVVGDLLFTGLAFRLARRTGRTDVTAMPLGLDTPSTFGMVFFVVGPAYAAARGDGLEAIAAARHAWHIGMCSIVASGLFKLACASVAGPIHRLVPRAALLGSLTAIALALITFLPTLEILASPLVGVVSLGIVLASLTARIPVPAGVPGAFLAVVAGWATHAAGTALGWIPTVAPHAPLEPAAALWPVEWLGGGGGG
;
A
#
# COMPACT_ATOMS: atom_id res chain seq x y z
N GLY A 1 -13.22 6.38 2.06
CA GLY A 1 -12.74 5.14 2.69
C GLY A 1 -11.72 4.50 1.79
N LEU A 2 -12.17 3.67 0.84
CA LEU A 2 -11.28 2.84 0.01
C LEU A 2 -10.25 3.61 -0.84
N ALA A 3 -10.62 4.76 -1.43
CA ALA A 3 -9.66 5.55 -2.20
C ALA A 3 -8.48 6.06 -1.34
N ILE A 4 -8.75 6.42 -0.07
CA ILE A 4 -7.71 6.83 0.89
C ILE A 4 -6.88 5.62 1.32
N ASP A 5 -7.52 4.46 1.48
CA ASP A 5 -6.86 3.20 1.82
C ASP A 5 -5.90 2.74 0.72
N ASN A 6 -6.33 2.80 -0.56
CA ASN A 6 -5.47 2.52 -1.71
C ASN A 6 -4.28 3.49 -1.78
N LEU A 7 -4.52 4.78 -1.55
CA LEU A 7 -3.44 5.77 -1.50
C LEU A 7 -2.46 5.47 -0.36
N ALA A 8 -2.97 5.16 0.83
CA ALA A 8 -2.15 4.78 1.98
C ALA A 8 -1.33 3.51 1.70
N GLY A 9 -1.93 2.50 1.06
CA GLY A 9 -1.25 1.27 0.65
C GLY A 9 -0.14 1.51 -0.37
N LEU A 10 -0.37 2.39 -1.36
CA LEU A 10 0.66 2.78 -2.34
C LEU A 10 1.81 3.53 -1.69
N VAL A 11 1.51 4.53 -0.85
CA VAL A 11 2.52 5.28 -0.10
C VAL A 11 3.32 4.35 0.79
N LEU A 12 2.65 3.47 1.54
CA LEU A 12 3.28 2.46 2.39
C LEU A 12 4.24 1.57 1.57
N THR A 13 3.81 1.08 0.41
CA THR A 13 4.63 0.24 -0.48
C THR A 13 5.91 0.95 -0.89
N VAL A 14 5.79 2.18 -1.40
CA VAL A 14 6.93 2.98 -1.88
C VAL A 14 7.85 3.33 -0.71
N SER A 15 7.29 3.77 0.41
CA SER A 15 8.06 4.11 1.61
C SER A 15 8.85 2.91 2.12
N LEU A 16 8.24 1.75 2.30
CA LEU A 16 8.93 0.56 2.79
C LEU A 16 10.01 0.06 1.84
N LEU A 17 9.75 0.06 0.53
CA LEU A 17 10.77 -0.33 -0.47
C LEU A 17 11.97 0.63 -0.44
N ALA A 18 11.71 1.93 -0.35
CA ALA A 18 12.77 2.94 -0.32
C ALA A 18 13.56 2.90 0.99
N THR A 19 12.89 2.84 2.15
CA THR A 19 13.56 2.94 3.46
C THR A 19 14.22 1.64 3.91
N VAL A 20 13.57 0.49 3.67
CA VAL A 20 14.08 -0.81 4.16
C VAL A 20 15.07 -1.44 3.19
N PHE A 21 14.80 -1.37 1.88
CA PHE A 21 15.59 -2.06 0.87
C PHE A 21 16.48 -1.12 0.03
N GLY A 22 16.36 0.21 0.18
CA GLY A 22 17.09 1.16 -0.66
C GLY A 22 16.66 1.10 -2.13
N TYR A 23 15.39 0.77 -2.38
CA TYR A 23 14.81 0.75 -3.72
C TYR A 23 14.68 2.19 -4.26
N PRO A 24 15.03 2.48 -5.53
CA PRO A 24 14.91 3.82 -6.08
C PRO A 24 13.46 4.32 -6.07
N ALA A 25 13.17 5.34 -5.25
CA ALA A 25 11.82 5.85 -5.06
C ALA A 25 11.22 6.42 -6.36
N ASP A 26 12.04 7.08 -7.18
CA ASP A 26 11.60 7.64 -8.47
C ASP A 26 11.11 6.54 -9.42
N PHE A 27 11.82 5.39 -9.46
CA PHE A 27 11.40 4.25 -10.26
C PHE A 27 10.08 3.67 -9.75
N ALA A 28 9.92 3.54 -8.43
CA ALA A 28 8.68 3.05 -7.83
C ALA A 28 7.49 3.99 -8.11
N LEU A 29 7.70 5.30 -8.02
CA LEU A 29 6.68 6.31 -8.31
C LEU A 29 6.32 6.35 -9.81
N ALA A 30 7.29 6.17 -10.70
CA ALA A 30 7.06 6.20 -12.14
C ALA A 30 6.40 4.91 -12.67
N HIS A 31 6.71 3.74 -12.09
CA HIS A 31 6.27 2.44 -12.63
C HIS A 31 5.29 1.68 -11.74
N LEU A 32 5.56 1.54 -10.43
CA LEU A 32 4.69 0.76 -9.55
C LEU A 32 3.36 1.48 -9.28
N VAL A 33 3.40 2.79 -8.98
CA VAL A 33 2.20 3.55 -8.60
C VAL A 33 1.20 3.64 -9.75
N PRO A 34 1.58 4.09 -10.97
CA PRO A 34 0.65 4.17 -12.09
C PRO A 34 0.16 2.81 -12.55
N GLY A 35 1.04 1.79 -12.57
CA GLY A 35 0.66 0.43 -12.95
C GLY A 35 -0.37 -0.17 -12.00
N THR A 36 -0.20 0.04 -10.70
CA THR A 36 -1.16 -0.42 -9.68
C THR A 36 -2.48 0.35 -9.76
N ALA A 37 -2.43 1.68 -9.94
CA ALA A 37 -3.62 2.51 -10.11
C ALA A 37 -4.45 2.09 -11.34
N LEU A 38 -3.79 1.86 -12.48
CA LEU A 38 -4.43 1.33 -13.68
C LEU A 38 -5.05 -0.05 -13.42
N GLY A 39 -4.34 -0.93 -12.70
CA GLY A 39 -4.84 -2.24 -12.31
C GLY A 39 -6.13 -2.17 -11.48
N VAL A 40 -6.21 -1.23 -10.53
CA VAL A 40 -7.42 -1.00 -9.73
C VAL A 40 -8.58 -0.53 -10.61
N VAL A 41 -8.35 0.46 -11.47
CA VAL A 41 -9.39 0.98 -12.38
C VAL A 41 -9.92 -0.11 -13.30
N VAL A 42 -9.03 -0.88 -13.95
CA VAL A 42 -9.42 -1.98 -14.82
C VAL A 42 -10.20 -3.05 -14.04
N GLY A 43 -9.75 -3.39 -12.84
CA GLY A 43 -10.42 -4.35 -11.97
C GLY A 43 -11.83 -3.91 -11.56
N ASP A 44 -12.01 -2.63 -11.20
CA ASP A 44 -13.31 -2.05 -10.86
C ASP A 44 -14.29 -2.06 -12.05
N LEU A 45 -13.81 -1.77 -13.26
CA LEU A 45 -14.62 -1.87 -14.47
C LEU A 45 -15.07 -3.30 -14.74
N LEU A 46 -14.18 -4.29 -14.55
CA LEU A 46 -14.52 -5.70 -14.69
C LEU A 46 -15.55 -6.14 -13.65
N PHE A 47 -15.36 -5.78 -12.37
CA PHE A 47 -16.31 -6.09 -11.30
C PHE A 47 -17.67 -5.43 -11.52
N THR A 48 -17.68 -4.20 -12.05
CA THR A 48 -18.91 -3.52 -12.47
C THR A 48 -19.63 -4.29 -13.58
N GLY A 49 -18.90 -4.75 -14.61
CA GLY A 49 -19.45 -5.59 -15.66
C GLY A 49 -20.03 -6.92 -15.14
N LEU A 50 -19.34 -7.55 -14.18
CA LEU A 50 -19.80 -8.78 -13.52
C LEU A 50 -21.06 -8.55 -12.69
N ALA A 51 -21.15 -7.42 -11.97
CA ALA A 51 -22.34 -7.04 -11.21
C ALA A 51 -23.56 -6.89 -12.12
N PHE A 52 -23.43 -6.19 -13.25
CA PHE A 52 -24.52 -6.08 -14.24
C PHE A 52 -24.90 -7.43 -14.86
N ARG A 53 -23.91 -8.31 -15.12
CA ARG A 53 -24.20 -9.66 -15.62
C ARG A 53 -24.95 -10.49 -14.58
N LEU A 54 -24.59 -10.37 -13.31
CA LEU A 54 -25.24 -11.09 -12.21
C LEU A 54 -26.67 -10.59 -11.96
N ALA A 55 -26.88 -9.27 -11.98
CA ALA A 55 -28.21 -8.65 -11.86
C ALA A 55 -29.17 -9.17 -12.93
N ARG A 56 -28.73 -9.17 -14.20
CA ARG A 56 -29.54 -9.67 -15.32
C ARG A 56 -29.85 -11.17 -15.22
N ARG A 57 -28.91 -11.98 -14.72
CA ARG A 57 -29.12 -13.44 -14.57
C ARG A 57 -30.04 -13.80 -13.42
N THR A 58 -30.04 -13.02 -12.34
CA THR A 58 -30.82 -13.32 -11.13
C THR A 58 -32.12 -12.51 -11.04
N GLY A 59 -32.33 -11.53 -11.93
CA GLY A 59 -33.49 -10.64 -11.90
C GLY A 59 -33.49 -9.67 -10.71
N ARG A 60 -32.37 -9.55 -9.99
CA ARG A 60 -32.24 -8.72 -8.79
C ARG A 60 -31.81 -7.30 -9.12
N THR A 61 -32.41 -6.32 -8.43
CA THR A 61 -32.11 -4.89 -8.57
C THR A 61 -31.16 -4.36 -7.49
N ASP A 62 -30.79 -5.19 -6.51
CA ASP A 62 -29.95 -4.84 -5.35
C ASP A 62 -28.50 -5.34 -5.47
N VAL A 63 -28.06 -5.67 -6.69
CA VAL A 63 -26.68 -6.11 -6.94
C VAL A 63 -25.77 -4.89 -7.08
N THR A 64 -24.72 -4.85 -6.27
CA THR A 64 -23.70 -3.79 -6.28
C THR A 64 -22.33 -4.39 -6.60
N ALA A 65 -21.48 -3.63 -7.29
CA ALA A 65 -20.09 -4.00 -7.49
C ALA A 65 -19.32 -3.79 -6.19
N MET A 66 -18.50 -4.77 -5.81
CA MET A 66 -17.55 -4.59 -4.72
C MET A 66 -16.40 -3.73 -5.25
N PRO A 67 -16.05 -2.63 -4.58
CA PRO A 67 -14.93 -1.80 -5.03
C PRO A 67 -13.60 -2.50 -4.70
N LEU A 68 -12.65 -2.47 -5.63
CA LEU A 68 -11.36 -3.13 -5.53
C LEU A 68 -10.38 -2.28 -4.72
N GLY A 69 -9.84 -2.89 -3.68
CA GLY A 69 -8.86 -2.27 -2.79
C GLY A 69 -7.55 -3.03 -2.80
N LEU A 70 -6.47 -2.31 -2.50
CA LEU A 70 -5.22 -2.91 -2.07
C LEU A 70 -5.37 -3.32 -0.61
N ASP A 71 -5.00 -4.55 -0.27
CA ASP A 71 -4.99 -4.98 1.12
C ASP A 71 -3.58 -4.84 1.72
N THR A 72 -3.53 -4.27 2.91
CA THR A 72 -2.29 -4.05 3.66
C THR A 72 -1.48 -5.34 3.88
N PRO A 73 -2.08 -6.49 4.25
CA PRO A 73 -1.35 -7.74 4.42
C PRO A 73 -0.63 -8.22 3.16
N SER A 74 -1.31 -8.29 2.01
CA SER A 74 -0.68 -8.72 0.76
C SER A 74 0.34 -7.70 0.27
N THR A 75 0.13 -6.43 0.55
CA THR A 75 1.11 -5.36 0.26
C THR A 75 2.41 -5.59 1.03
N PHE A 76 2.33 -5.80 2.35
CA PHE A 76 3.49 -6.18 3.15
C PHE A 76 4.16 -7.46 2.65
N GLY A 77 3.35 -8.47 2.30
CA GLY A 77 3.87 -9.72 1.76
C GLY A 77 4.64 -9.53 0.46
N MET A 78 4.12 -8.73 -0.47
CA MET A 78 4.78 -8.41 -1.73
C MET A 78 6.09 -7.64 -1.52
N VAL A 79 6.11 -6.66 -0.61
CA VAL A 79 7.33 -5.87 -0.33
C VAL A 79 8.39 -6.74 0.33
N PHE A 80 8.05 -7.45 1.41
CA PHE A 80 9.03 -8.15 2.23
C PHE A 80 9.42 -9.54 1.73
N PHE A 81 8.55 -10.23 0.97
CA PHE A 81 8.82 -11.60 0.52
C PHE A 81 9.06 -11.74 -0.99
N VAL A 82 8.76 -10.71 -1.79
CA VAL A 82 8.90 -10.78 -3.24
C VAL A 82 9.82 -9.69 -3.77
N VAL A 83 9.36 -8.44 -3.79
CA VAL A 83 10.04 -7.34 -4.49
C VAL A 83 11.31 -6.91 -3.77
N GLY A 84 11.25 -6.72 -2.45
CA GLY A 84 12.41 -6.33 -1.65
C GLY A 84 13.56 -7.34 -1.70
N PRO A 85 13.32 -8.63 -1.40
CA PRO A 85 14.33 -9.68 -1.53
C PRO A 85 14.85 -9.85 -2.96
N ALA A 86 13.98 -9.75 -3.98
CA ALA A 86 14.41 -9.82 -5.38
C ALA A 86 15.36 -8.67 -5.75
N TYR A 87 15.08 -7.45 -5.25
CA TYR A 87 15.96 -6.30 -5.43
C TYR A 87 17.30 -6.50 -4.71
N ALA A 88 17.26 -6.95 -3.44
CA ALA A 88 18.47 -7.20 -2.66
C ALA A 88 19.36 -8.29 -3.30
N ALA A 89 18.75 -9.36 -3.81
CA ALA A 89 19.45 -10.42 -4.53
C ALA A 89 20.11 -9.88 -5.81
N ALA A 90 19.35 -9.14 -6.64
CA ALA A 90 19.89 -8.51 -7.84
C ALA A 90 21.04 -7.53 -7.55
N ARG A 91 20.95 -6.75 -6.46
CA ARG A 91 22.06 -5.87 -6.03
C ARG A 91 23.28 -6.67 -5.56
N GLY A 92 23.07 -7.81 -4.90
CA GLY A 92 24.11 -8.75 -4.51
C GLY A 92 24.85 -9.36 -5.71
N ASP A 93 24.12 -9.60 -6.80
CA ASP A 93 24.67 -10.09 -8.07
C ASP A 93 25.41 -9.01 -8.89
N GLY A 94 25.53 -7.79 -8.35
CA GLY A 94 26.29 -6.69 -8.95
C GLY A 94 25.52 -5.85 -9.97
N LEU A 95 24.19 -6.04 -10.10
CA LEU A 95 23.38 -5.18 -10.96
C LEU A 95 23.33 -3.74 -10.43
N GLU A 96 23.29 -2.79 -11.36
CA GLU A 96 23.06 -1.37 -11.07
C GLU A 96 21.67 -1.19 -10.42
N ALA A 97 21.51 -0.14 -9.59
CA ALA A 97 20.29 0.10 -8.82
C ALA A 97 19.02 0.13 -9.69
N ILE A 98 19.03 0.81 -10.84
CA ILE A 98 17.85 0.89 -11.72
C ILE A 98 17.59 -0.45 -12.42
N ALA A 99 18.64 -1.15 -12.87
CA ALA A 99 18.51 -2.47 -13.50
C ALA A 99 17.97 -3.52 -12.51
N ALA A 100 18.48 -3.52 -11.27
CA ALA A 100 17.99 -4.37 -10.18
C ALA A 100 16.54 -4.03 -9.84
N ALA A 101 16.17 -2.75 -9.80
CA ALA A 101 14.81 -2.31 -9.54
C ALA A 101 13.83 -2.79 -10.61
N ARG A 102 14.21 -2.69 -11.89
CA ARG A 102 13.45 -3.22 -13.03
C ARG A 102 13.32 -4.75 -12.98
N HIS A 103 14.40 -5.46 -12.63
CA HIS A 103 14.37 -6.90 -12.45
C HIS A 103 13.38 -7.33 -11.36
N ALA A 104 13.46 -6.70 -10.18
CA ALA A 104 12.54 -6.95 -9.07
C ALA A 104 11.08 -6.61 -9.42
N TRP A 105 10.87 -5.55 -10.21
CA TRP A 105 9.54 -5.17 -10.70
C TRP A 105 8.93 -6.23 -11.64
N HIS A 106 9.72 -6.77 -12.57
CA HIS A 106 9.27 -7.88 -13.42
C HIS A 106 8.93 -9.13 -12.60
N ILE A 107 9.75 -9.48 -11.59
CA ILE A 107 9.44 -10.57 -10.67
C ILE A 107 8.12 -10.30 -9.95
N GLY A 108 7.93 -9.08 -9.42
CA GLY A 108 6.69 -8.67 -8.78
C GLY A 108 5.46 -8.82 -9.68
N MET A 109 5.55 -8.39 -10.95
CA MET A 109 4.48 -8.57 -11.94
C MET A 109 4.17 -10.05 -12.18
N CYS A 110 5.19 -10.87 -12.40
CA CYS A 110 5.03 -12.31 -12.58
C CYS A 110 4.35 -12.95 -11.35
N SER A 111 4.74 -12.56 -10.14
CA SER A 111 4.13 -13.05 -8.90
C SER A 111 2.66 -12.66 -8.76
N ILE A 112 2.29 -11.42 -9.11
CA ILE A 112 0.88 -10.98 -9.08
C ILE A 112 0.05 -11.78 -10.10
N VAL A 113 0.54 -11.95 -11.33
CA VAL A 113 -0.14 -12.72 -12.37
C VAL A 113 -0.29 -14.18 -11.96
N ALA A 114 0.78 -14.80 -11.44
CA ALA A 114 0.76 -16.17 -10.94
C ALA A 114 -0.23 -16.34 -9.78
N SER A 115 -0.27 -15.40 -8.83
CA SER A 115 -1.24 -15.37 -7.74
C SER A 115 -2.68 -15.25 -8.27
N GLY A 116 -2.91 -14.40 -9.28
CA GLY A 116 -4.20 -14.27 -9.95
C GLY A 116 -4.65 -15.57 -10.61
N LEU A 117 -3.78 -16.21 -11.38
CA LEU A 117 -4.07 -17.49 -12.03
C LEU A 117 -4.34 -18.60 -11.00
N PHE A 118 -3.54 -18.63 -9.93
CA PHE A 118 -3.74 -19.56 -8.82
C PHE A 118 -5.12 -19.35 -8.16
N LYS A 119 -5.50 -18.10 -7.86
CA LYS A 119 -6.83 -17.76 -7.32
C LYS A 119 -7.95 -18.19 -8.26
N LEU A 120 -7.79 -18.00 -9.57
CA LEU A 120 -8.77 -18.46 -10.58
C LEU A 120 -8.89 -19.98 -10.60
N ALA A 121 -7.78 -20.72 -10.54
CA ALA A 121 -7.79 -22.18 -10.47
C ALA A 121 -8.49 -22.67 -9.18
N CYS A 122 -8.22 -22.03 -8.04
CA CYS A 122 -8.84 -22.37 -6.75
C CYS A 122 -10.30 -21.91 -6.61
N ALA A 123 -10.79 -20.99 -7.45
CA ALA A 123 -12.14 -20.43 -7.32
C ALA A 123 -13.26 -21.49 -7.39
N SER A 124 -13.04 -22.56 -8.16
CA SER A 124 -14.00 -23.68 -8.28
C SER A 124 -14.13 -24.51 -6.99
N VAL A 125 -13.06 -24.59 -6.20
CA VAL A 125 -12.98 -25.40 -4.96
C VAL A 125 -13.21 -24.55 -3.70
N ALA A 126 -13.10 -23.22 -3.81
CA ALA A 126 -13.24 -22.29 -2.69
C ALA A 126 -14.59 -22.40 -1.96
N GLY A 127 -15.68 -22.62 -2.71
CA GLY A 127 -17.05 -22.70 -2.15
C GLY A 127 -17.23 -23.83 -1.12
N PRO A 128 -16.93 -25.10 -1.46
CA PRO A 128 -16.90 -26.20 -0.50
C PRO A 128 -15.98 -25.93 0.70
N ILE A 129 -14.74 -25.47 0.45
CA ILE A 129 -13.76 -25.23 1.53
C ILE A 129 -14.28 -24.22 2.55
N HIS A 130 -14.86 -23.10 2.09
CA HIS A 130 -15.43 -22.09 2.98
C HIS A 130 -16.57 -22.62 3.87
N ARG A 131 -17.25 -23.70 3.48
CA ARG A 131 -18.29 -24.34 4.29
C ARG A 131 -17.72 -25.29 5.35
N LEU A 132 -16.53 -25.87 5.12
CA LEU A 132 -15.86 -26.75 6.08
C LEU A 132 -15.05 -25.98 7.12
N VAL A 133 -14.46 -24.84 6.74
CA VAL A 133 -13.58 -24.09 7.65
C VAL A 133 -14.41 -23.28 8.66
N PRO A 134 -14.19 -23.48 9.98
CA PRO A 134 -14.92 -22.73 11.00
C PRO A 134 -14.52 -21.26 10.98
N ARG A 135 -15.48 -20.35 11.19
CA ARG A 135 -15.22 -18.89 11.20
C ARG A 135 -14.12 -18.48 12.17
N ALA A 136 -13.99 -19.18 13.30
CA ALA A 136 -12.93 -18.94 14.27
C ALA A 136 -11.52 -19.14 13.68
N ALA A 137 -11.33 -20.11 12.78
CA ALA A 137 -10.05 -20.34 12.12
C ALA A 137 -9.69 -19.20 11.16
N LEU A 138 -10.67 -18.69 10.41
CA LEU A 138 -10.47 -17.55 9.49
C LEU A 138 -10.17 -16.25 10.24
N LEU A 139 -10.87 -15.99 11.35
CA LEU A 139 -10.65 -14.80 12.16
C LEU A 139 -9.32 -14.86 12.91
N GLY A 140 -8.90 -16.04 13.38
CA GLY A 140 -7.63 -16.22 14.08
C GLY A 140 -6.43 -15.86 13.22
N SER A 141 -6.36 -16.37 11.98
CA SER A 141 -5.25 -16.06 11.07
C SER A 141 -5.21 -14.59 10.67
N LEU A 142 -6.37 -13.99 10.39
CA LEU A 142 -6.47 -12.56 10.04
C LEU A 142 -6.07 -11.67 11.23
N THR A 143 -6.48 -12.03 12.44
CA THR A 143 -6.11 -11.30 13.67
C THR A 143 -4.61 -11.38 13.93
N ALA A 144 -4.00 -12.55 13.75
CA ALA A 144 -2.56 -12.72 13.91
C ALA A 144 -1.76 -11.81 12.95
N ILE A 145 -2.15 -11.78 11.67
CA ILE A 145 -1.51 -10.93 10.66
C ILE A 145 -1.75 -9.44 10.97
N ALA A 146 -2.97 -9.05 11.37
CA ALA A 146 -3.27 -7.68 11.74
C ALA A 146 -2.45 -7.22 12.95
N LEU A 147 -2.35 -8.02 14.00
CA LEU A 147 -1.54 -7.69 15.17
C LEU A 147 -0.06 -7.62 14.84
N ALA A 148 0.47 -8.58 14.08
CA ALA A 148 1.90 -8.66 13.77
C ALA A 148 2.35 -7.58 12.78
N LEU A 149 1.58 -7.30 11.73
CA LEU A 149 2.00 -6.38 10.67
C LEU A 149 1.42 -4.98 10.81
N ILE A 150 0.14 -4.87 11.16
CA ILE A 150 -0.58 -3.59 11.14
C ILE A 150 -0.49 -2.88 12.49
N THR A 151 -0.50 -3.64 13.60
CA THR A 151 -0.39 -3.05 14.94
C THR A 151 1.05 -2.93 15.40
N PHE A 152 1.82 -4.03 15.38
CA PHE A 152 3.14 -4.08 15.98
C PHE A 152 4.17 -3.22 15.23
N LEU A 153 4.21 -3.30 13.89
CA LEU A 153 5.22 -2.58 13.09
C LEU A 153 5.12 -1.05 13.27
N PRO A 154 3.94 -0.41 13.12
CA PRO A 154 3.81 1.03 13.39
C PRO A 154 4.01 1.39 14.87
N THR A 155 3.76 0.47 15.80
CA THR A 155 4.05 0.70 17.23
C THR A 155 5.55 0.86 17.47
N LEU A 156 6.40 0.09 16.78
CA LEU A 156 7.86 0.25 16.87
C LEU A 156 8.30 1.64 16.39
N GLU A 157 7.71 2.13 15.30
CA GLU A 157 7.98 3.48 14.78
C GLU A 157 7.54 4.58 15.76
N ILE A 158 6.38 4.43 16.40
CA ILE A 158 5.90 5.34 17.45
C ILE A 158 6.88 5.36 18.64
N LEU A 159 7.40 4.20 19.05
CA LEU A 159 8.37 4.11 20.14
C LEU A 159 9.76 4.66 19.76
N ALA A 160 10.14 4.60 18.48
CA ALA A 160 11.37 5.19 17.98
C ALA A 160 11.34 6.74 18.00
N SER A 161 10.17 7.34 17.72
CA SER A 161 9.95 8.79 17.84
C SER A 161 8.73 9.11 18.72
N PRO A 162 8.86 8.99 20.05
CA PRO A 162 7.72 9.01 20.97
C PRO A 162 6.97 10.36 20.96
N LEU A 163 7.68 11.48 20.77
CA LEU A 163 7.07 12.80 20.79
C LEU A 163 6.12 13.01 19.61
N VAL A 164 6.54 12.63 18.41
CA VAL A 164 5.72 12.74 17.19
C VAL A 164 4.66 11.65 17.15
N GLY A 165 5.05 10.42 17.53
CA GLY A 165 4.18 9.24 17.50
C GLY A 165 3.00 9.34 18.46
N VAL A 166 3.23 9.73 19.73
CA VAL A 166 2.15 9.84 20.74
C VAL A 166 1.18 10.97 20.40
N VAL A 167 1.68 12.11 19.90
CA VAL A 167 0.81 13.22 19.46
C VAL A 167 -0.08 12.79 18.31
N SER A 168 0.50 12.17 17.28
CA SER A 168 -0.23 11.71 16.10
C SER A 168 -1.25 10.62 16.48
N LEU A 169 -0.83 9.63 17.28
CA LEU A 169 -1.70 8.56 17.78
C LEU A 169 -2.85 9.11 18.62
N GLY A 170 -2.56 10.05 19.53
CA GLY A 170 -3.56 10.67 20.38
C GLY A 170 -4.64 11.41 19.59
N ILE A 171 -4.25 12.13 18.53
CA ILE A 171 -5.20 12.82 17.64
C ILE A 171 -6.06 11.83 16.86
N VAL A 172 -5.46 10.76 16.32
CA VAL A 172 -6.21 9.71 15.59
C VAL A 172 -7.21 9.03 16.53
N LEU A 173 -6.77 8.62 17.73
CA LEU A 173 -7.64 7.99 18.72
C LEU A 173 -8.76 8.94 19.19
N ALA A 174 -8.45 10.20 19.46
CA ALA A 174 -9.46 11.19 19.82
C ALA A 174 -10.49 11.40 18.69
N SER A 175 -10.04 11.48 17.44
CA SER A 175 -10.95 11.64 16.30
C SER A 175 -11.81 10.40 16.06
N LEU A 176 -11.24 9.20 16.14
CA LEU A 176 -11.96 7.95 15.85
C LEU A 176 -12.87 7.51 17.00
N THR A 177 -12.39 7.59 18.25
CA THR A 177 -13.12 7.12 19.43
C THR A 177 -14.12 8.15 19.94
N ALA A 178 -13.70 9.42 20.10
CA ALA A 178 -14.57 10.45 20.65
C ALA A 178 -15.46 11.13 19.60
N ARG A 179 -15.26 10.82 18.29
CA ARG A 179 -15.95 11.44 17.14
C ARG A 179 -16.05 12.96 17.23
N ILE A 180 -15.07 13.59 17.89
CA ILE A 180 -15.07 15.02 18.11
C ILE A 180 -14.94 15.66 16.72
N PRO A 181 -15.90 16.51 16.31
CA PRO A 181 -15.79 17.20 15.04
C PRO A 181 -14.58 18.12 15.14
N VAL A 182 -13.55 17.82 14.35
CA VAL A 182 -12.40 18.71 14.23
C VAL A 182 -12.85 20.00 13.52
N PRO A 183 -12.28 21.16 13.89
CA PRO A 183 -12.65 22.42 13.27
C PRO A 183 -12.44 22.34 11.75
N ALA A 184 -13.41 22.86 10.99
CA ALA A 184 -13.48 22.84 9.52
C ALA A 184 -13.83 21.49 8.83
N GLY A 185 -14.24 20.44 9.56
CA GLY A 185 -14.75 19.20 8.95
C GLY A 185 -13.67 18.35 8.25
N VAL A 186 -12.40 18.61 8.55
CA VAL A 186 -11.26 17.91 7.97
C VAL A 186 -11.20 16.47 8.52
N PRO A 187 -10.74 15.46 7.76
CA PRO A 187 -10.56 14.12 8.32
C PRO A 187 -9.54 14.14 9.47
N GLY A 188 -9.85 13.55 10.63
CA GLY A 188 -8.93 13.56 11.78
C GLY A 188 -7.58 12.88 11.52
N ALA A 189 -7.52 11.93 10.59
CA ALA A 189 -6.27 11.36 10.10
C ALA A 189 -5.36 12.42 9.45
N PHE A 190 -5.92 13.35 8.67
CA PHE A 190 -5.16 14.45 8.09
C PHE A 190 -4.63 15.40 9.17
N LEU A 191 -5.47 15.74 10.16
CA LEU A 191 -5.04 16.56 11.29
C LEU A 191 -3.89 15.91 12.06
N ALA A 192 -3.93 14.59 12.26
CA ALA A 192 -2.85 13.85 12.89
C ALA A 192 -1.53 13.94 12.11
N VAL A 193 -1.58 13.82 10.77
CA VAL A 193 -0.40 13.99 9.92
C VAL A 193 0.18 15.40 10.01
N VAL A 194 -0.66 16.43 9.94
CA VAL A 194 -0.22 17.83 10.03
C VAL A 194 0.38 18.13 11.39
N ALA A 195 -0.25 17.67 12.48
CA ALA A 195 0.26 17.84 13.83
C ALA A 195 1.56 17.06 14.07
N GLY A 196 1.64 15.82 13.56
CA GLY A 196 2.86 15.03 13.57
C GLY A 196 4.01 15.72 12.83
N TRP A 197 3.75 16.26 11.64
CA TRP A 197 4.73 17.03 10.88
C TRP A 197 5.14 18.31 11.63
N ALA A 198 4.19 19.07 12.18
CA ALA A 198 4.48 20.30 12.91
C ALA A 198 5.31 20.04 14.18
N THR A 199 5.00 18.97 14.92
CA THR A 199 5.80 18.56 16.09
C THR A 199 7.18 18.08 15.70
N HIS A 200 7.33 17.38 14.57
CA HIS A 200 8.63 17.00 14.04
C HIS A 200 9.46 18.22 13.60
N ALA A 201 8.86 19.16 12.89
CA ALA A 201 9.50 20.40 12.44
C ALA A 201 9.92 21.29 13.62
N ALA A 202 9.07 21.41 14.64
CA ALA A 202 9.41 22.13 15.87
C ALA A 202 10.53 21.43 16.65
N GLY A 203 10.47 20.10 16.78
CA GLY A 203 11.50 19.31 17.47
C GLY A 203 12.86 19.33 16.78
N THR A 204 12.90 19.36 15.45
CA THR A 204 14.14 19.53 14.68
C THR A 204 14.70 20.96 14.78
N ALA A 205 13.84 21.99 14.71
CA ALA A 205 14.25 23.39 14.88
C ALA A 205 14.80 23.70 16.29
N LEU A 206 14.27 23.03 17.32
CA LEU A 206 14.70 23.16 18.71
C LEU A 206 15.88 22.23 19.07
N GLY A 207 16.36 21.40 18.14
CA GLY A 207 17.49 20.49 18.34
C GLY A 207 17.18 19.24 19.19
N TRP A 208 15.89 18.93 19.42
CA TRP A 208 15.45 17.76 20.19
C TRP A 208 15.37 16.48 19.36
N ILE A 209 15.36 16.60 18.03
CA ILE A 209 15.28 15.49 17.09
C ILE A 209 16.49 15.56 16.14
N PRO A 210 17.30 14.49 16.02
CA PRO A 210 18.38 14.43 15.06
C PRO A 210 17.86 14.64 13.64
N THR A 211 18.49 15.53 12.86
CA THR A 211 18.14 15.76 11.46
C THR A 211 18.47 14.52 10.64
N VAL A 212 17.45 13.84 10.12
CA VAL A 212 17.62 12.81 9.09
C VAL A 212 17.99 13.53 7.79
N ALA A 213 18.93 12.96 7.01
CA ALA A 213 19.33 13.52 5.73
C ALA A 213 18.10 13.76 4.84
N PRO A 214 17.98 14.94 4.19
CA PRO A 214 16.86 15.22 3.31
C PRO A 214 16.79 14.14 2.23
N HIS A 215 15.59 13.59 2.04
CA HIS A 215 15.30 12.71 0.91
C HIS A 215 15.61 13.47 -0.39
N ALA A 216 16.08 12.77 -1.41
CA ALA A 216 16.36 13.37 -2.72
C ALA A 216 15.17 14.25 -3.16
N PRO A 217 15.42 15.45 -3.72
CA PRO A 217 14.36 16.35 -4.12
C PRO A 217 13.45 15.66 -5.14
N LEU A 218 12.22 15.40 -4.74
CA LEU A 218 11.18 14.85 -5.62
C LEU A 218 10.66 15.99 -6.50
N GLU A 219 10.81 15.87 -7.82
CA GLU A 219 10.10 16.76 -8.74
C GLU A 219 8.62 16.32 -8.84
N PRO A 220 7.66 17.09 -8.28
CA PRO A 220 6.26 16.68 -8.25
C PRO A 220 5.67 16.55 -9.66
N ALA A 221 6.19 17.32 -10.61
CA ALA A 221 5.77 17.30 -12.01
C ALA A 221 6.08 15.97 -12.72
N ALA A 222 7.21 15.33 -12.38
CA ALA A 222 7.58 14.02 -12.94
C ALA A 222 6.68 12.89 -12.41
N ALA A 223 6.10 13.06 -11.20
CA ALA A 223 5.21 12.08 -10.60
C ALA A 223 3.75 12.17 -11.09
N LEU A 224 3.36 13.27 -11.76
CA LEU A 224 1.96 13.49 -12.20
C LEU A 224 1.60 12.73 -13.49
N TRP A 225 2.58 12.40 -14.34
CA TRP A 225 2.32 11.66 -15.57
C TRP A 225 3.48 10.69 -15.88
N PRO A 226 3.22 9.38 -16.01
CA PRO A 226 4.24 8.40 -16.38
C PRO A 226 4.60 8.54 -17.87
N VAL A 227 5.39 9.56 -18.21
CA VAL A 227 5.91 9.78 -19.57
C VAL A 227 6.77 8.62 -20.06
N GLU A 228 7.40 7.87 -19.14
CA GLU A 228 8.21 6.69 -19.44
C GLU A 228 7.40 5.52 -20.03
N TRP A 229 6.08 5.47 -19.79
CA TRP A 229 5.20 4.48 -20.45
C TRP A 229 4.91 4.81 -21.91
N LEU A 230 4.98 6.09 -22.28
CA LEU A 230 4.74 6.58 -23.64
C LEU A 230 6.02 6.57 -24.48
N GLY A 231 7.18 6.62 -23.83
CA GLY A 231 8.47 6.34 -24.45
C GLY A 231 8.63 4.86 -24.73
N GLY A 232 8.19 4.40 -25.91
CA GLY A 232 8.54 3.08 -26.42
C GLY A 232 10.05 2.84 -26.25
N GLY A 233 10.40 1.67 -25.72
CA GLY A 233 11.76 1.32 -25.31
C GLY A 233 12.83 1.83 -26.26
N GLY A 234 13.69 2.72 -25.75
CA GLY A 234 14.78 3.29 -26.53
C GLY A 234 15.89 3.82 -25.63
N GLY A 235 16.96 3.01 -25.50
CA GLY A 235 18.30 3.39 -25.04
C GLY A 235 18.48 3.36 -23.52
N GLY A 236 19.53 2.75 -22.95
CA GLY A 236 20.70 2.05 -23.46
C GLY A 236 21.49 1.58 -22.25
#